data_AF-A0A2C9K4F6-F1
#
_entry.id   AF-A0A2C9K4F6-F1
#
_cell.length_a   1.000
_cell.length_b   1.000
_cell.length_c   1.000
_cell.angle_alpha   90.00
_cell.angle_beta   90.00
_cell.angle_gamma   90.00
#
_symmetry.space_group_name_H-M   'P 1'
#
loop_
_entity.id
_entity.type
_entity.pdbx_description
1 polymer ?
#
loop_
_entity_poly.entity_id
_entity_poly.type
_entity_poly.pdbx_seq_one_letter_code
_entity_poly.pdbx_strand_id
1 'polypeptide(L)'
;MASVSLEKKGEGHYEHHGTPVPCSISLPTLHAGTKILIEGKTLPNAKGFSVNFCAGHNMDHDIAFHYNPRLEMNRVVSNTKHNGGWGAEQISNDVPFGHDKPFKLKIKLTSNGYEVWEQVFH
;
A
#
# COMPACT_ATOMS: atom_id res chain seq x y z
N MET A 1 -11.65 -9.18 -5.65
CA MET A 1 -10.51 -8.81 -6.52
C MET A 1 -10.13 -7.40 -6.12
N ALA A 2 -8.87 -7.12 -5.83
CA ALA A 2 -8.47 -5.75 -5.50
C ALA A 2 -8.30 -4.97 -6.79
N SER A 3 -9.33 -4.21 -7.18
CA SER A 3 -9.11 -3.06 -8.05
C SER A 3 -8.20 -2.07 -7.31
N VAL A 4 -7.29 -1.42 -8.01
CA VAL A 4 -6.72 -0.16 -7.58
C VAL A 4 -7.45 0.94 -8.37
N SER A 5 -8.03 1.90 -7.66
CA SER A 5 -8.93 2.96 -8.20
C SER A 5 -8.47 4.34 -7.80
N LEU A 6 -8.53 5.28 -8.75
CA LEU A 6 -7.61 6.40 -8.78
C LEU A 6 -7.78 7.29 -10.06
N GLU A 7 -7.84 8.63 -9.99
CA GLU A 7 -7.82 9.58 -11.15
C GLU A 7 -7.17 10.97 -10.86
N LYS A 8 -6.02 11.35 -11.47
CA LYS A 8 -5.19 12.54 -11.09
C LYS A 8 -6.00 13.84 -10.85
N LYS A 9 -6.12 14.27 -9.59
CA LYS A 9 -6.73 15.57 -9.21
C LYS A 9 -5.81 16.47 -8.38
N GLY A 10 -5.08 17.36 -9.07
CA GLY A 10 -4.26 18.42 -8.47
C GLY A 10 -2.80 18.03 -8.21
N GLU A 11 -2.10 18.83 -7.40
CA GLU A 11 -0.72 18.56 -6.97
C GLU A 11 -0.67 17.41 -5.96
N GLY A 12 0.21 16.43 -6.20
CA GLY A 12 0.54 15.38 -5.23
C GLY A 12 -0.54 14.32 -4.98
N HIS A 13 -1.49 14.14 -5.90
CA HIS A 13 -2.51 13.06 -5.89
C HIS A 13 -2.32 12.16 -7.14
N TYR A 14 -2.05 10.86 -6.94
CA TYR A 14 -1.52 9.97 -8.00
C TYR A 14 -2.26 8.68 -8.24
N GLU A 15 -2.42 8.38 -9.54
CA GLU A 15 -3.71 7.86 -9.90
C GLU A 15 -3.88 7.13 -11.29
N HIS A 16 -4.54 5.95 -11.29
CA HIS A 16 -4.93 5.00 -12.36
C HIS A 16 -6.03 3.94 -11.98
N HIS A 17 -7.18 3.82 -12.69
CA HIS A 17 -8.28 2.87 -12.36
C HIS A 17 -8.23 1.47 -13.02
N GLY A 18 -8.84 0.47 -12.35
CA GLY A 18 -9.35 -0.76 -12.98
C GLY A 18 -8.31 -1.87 -13.16
N THR A 19 -7.17 -1.78 -12.50
CA THR A 19 -6.01 -2.63 -12.73
C THR A 19 -6.22 -4.07 -12.24
N PRO A 20 -5.88 -5.10 -13.05
CA PRO A 20 -5.67 -6.45 -12.56
C PRO A 20 -4.50 -6.48 -11.55
N VAL A 21 -4.68 -7.16 -10.41
CA VAL A 21 -3.59 -7.41 -9.45
C VAL A 21 -2.95 -8.79 -9.70
N PRO A 22 -1.61 -8.93 -9.59
CA PRO A 22 -0.64 -7.91 -9.21
C PRO A 22 -0.40 -6.86 -10.31
N CYS A 23 -0.18 -5.61 -9.90
CA CYS A 23 0.11 -4.49 -10.79
C CYS A 23 1.33 -3.69 -10.31
N SER A 24 2.08 -3.13 -11.25
CA SER A 24 3.10 -2.10 -10.99
C SER A 24 2.71 -0.84 -11.75
N ILE A 25 2.72 0.31 -11.07
CA ILE A 25 2.33 1.61 -11.64
C ILE A 25 3.52 2.55 -11.46
N SER A 26 4.03 3.10 -12.55
CA SER A 26 5.08 4.13 -12.49
C SER A 26 4.51 5.41 -11.89
N LEU A 27 4.92 5.73 -10.67
CA LEU A 27 4.67 7.02 -10.05
C LEU A 27 5.75 8.03 -10.50
N PRO A 28 5.43 9.32 -10.64
CA PRO A 28 6.47 10.34 -10.77
C PRO A 28 7.19 10.55 -9.43
N THR A 29 8.21 11.41 -9.41
CA THR A 29 8.98 11.72 -8.20
C THR A 29 8.07 12.10 -7.03
N LEU A 30 8.22 11.36 -5.93
CA LEU A 30 7.45 11.57 -4.71
C LEU A 30 8.24 12.46 -3.75
N HIS A 31 7.56 13.43 -3.14
CA HIS A 31 8.15 14.37 -2.18
C HIS A 31 7.38 14.36 -0.85
N ALA A 32 7.99 14.87 0.23
CA ALA A 32 7.27 15.07 1.49
C ALA A 32 6.02 15.95 1.27
N GLY A 33 4.88 15.54 1.84
CA GLY A 33 3.56 16.14 1.59
C GLY A 33 2.71 15.41 0.53
N THR A 34 3.31 14.59 -0.33
CA THR A 34 2.60 13.75 -1.34
C THR A 34 1.60 12.81 -0.66
N LYS A 35 0.42 12.64 -1.26
CA LYS A 35 -0.66 11.79 -0.74
C LYS A 35 -1.08 10.77 -1.80
N ILE A 36 -1.01 9.50 -1.46
CA ILE A 36 -1.45 8.39 -2.29
C ILE A 36 -2.70 7.81 -1.62
N LEU A 37 -3.79 7.72 -2.37
CA LEU A 37 -5.04 7.09 -1.93
C LEU A 37 -5.15 5.78 -2.70
N ILE A 38 -5.32 4.64 -2.03
CA ILE A 38 -5.54 3.34 -2.68
C ILE A 38 -6.92 2.86 -2.26
N GLU A 39 -7.87 2.88 -3.19
CA GLU A 39 -9.19 2.27 -3.00
C GLU A 39 -9.20 0.88 -3.62
N GLY A 40 -9.72 -0.11 -2.89
CA GLY A 40 -9.79 -1.48 -3.37
C GLY A 40 -10.76 -2.36 -2.57
N LYS A 41 -10.81 -3.65 -2.94
CA LYS A 41 -11.63 -4.68 -2.28
C LYS A 41 -10.80 -5.94 -2.06
N THR A 42 -10.80 -6.46 -0.84
CA THR A 42 -10.15 -7.76 -0.57
C THR A 42 -10.82 -8.90 -1.36
N LEU A 43 -10.15 -10.04 -1.50
CA LEU A 43 -10.79 -11.26 -2.01
C LEU A 43 -11.54 -11.97 -0.88
N PRO A 44 -12.60 -12.75 -1.18
CA PRO A 44 -13.33 -13.53 -0.16
C PRO A 44 -12.44 -14.41 0.71
N ASN A 45 -11.39 -15.01 0.14
CA ASN A 45 -10.42 -15.84 0.87
C ASN A 45 -9.01 -15.22 0.87
N ALA A 46 -8.91 -13.89 0.97
CA ALA A 46 -7.61 -13.20 1.01
C ALA A 46 -6.83 -13.54 2.29
N LYS A 47 -5.66 -14.17 2.14
CA LYS A 47 -4.71 -14.36 3.26
C LYS A 47 -4.08 -13.05 3.74
N GLY A 48 -3.97 -12.10 2.83
CA GLY A 48 -3.29 -10.82 2.98
C GLY A 48 -3.20 -10.09 1.64
N PHE A 49 -2.62 -8.89 1.65
CA PHE A 49 -2.16 -8.18 0.46
C PHE A 49 -0.93 -7.33 0.80
N SER A 50 -0.29 -6.72 -0.20
CA SER A 50 0.82 -5.78 0.03
C SER A 50 0.76 -4.58 -0.90
N VAL A 51 1.24 -3.45 -0.39
CA VAL A 51 1.53 -2.23 -1.14
C VAL A 51 3.03 -1.97 -0.98
N ASN A 52 3.72 -1.81 -2.10
CA ASN A 52 5.18 -1.63 -2.14
C ASN A 52 5.51 -0.33 -2.89
N PHE A 53 6.30 0.55 -2.28
CA PHE A 53 6.95 1.66 -2.98
C PHE A 53 8.38 1.25 -3.33
N CYS A 54 8.57 0.76 -4.55
CA CYS A 54 9.85 0.31 -5.07
C CYS A 54 10.66 1.48 -5.67
N ALA A 55 11.99 1.44 -5.54
CA ALA A 55 12.92 2.37 -6.19
C ALA A 55 13.18 2.05 -7.68
N GLY A 56 12.35 1.21 -8.30
CA GLY A 56 12.45 0.76 -9.69
C GLY A 56 11.19 -0.02 -10.11
N HIS A 57 11.23 -0.62 -11.30
CA HIS A 57 10.02 -1.17 -11.94
C HIS A 57 9.53 -2.54 -11.40
N ASN A 58 10.26 -3.16 -10.46
CA ASN A 58 9.91 -4.47 -9.90
C ASN A 58 10.33 -4.58 -8.42
N MET A 59 10.10 -5.76 -7.81
CA MET A 59 10.41 -6.03 -6.40
C MET A 59 11.85 -6.49 -6.15
N ASP A 60 12.70 -6.61 -7.18
CA ASP A 60 14.11 -6.95 -7.04
C ASP A 60 14.91 -5.74 -6.58
N HIS A 61 14.48 -4.54 -6.98
CA HIS A 61 14.93 -3.26 -6.44
C HIS A 61 14.57 -3.09 -4.96
N ASP A 62 15.17 -2.06 -4.35
CA ASP A 62 14.85 -1.64 -2.99
C ASP A 62 13.38 -1.23 -2.85
N ILE A 63 12.79 -1.59 -1.71
CA ILE A 63 11.41 -1.26 -1.34
C ILE A 63 11.50 -0.28 -0.18
N ALA A 64 11.36 1.01 -0.47
CA ALA A 64 11.43 2.07 0.54
C ALA A 64 10.33 1.92 1.60
N PHE A 65 9.15 1.47 1.17
CA PHE A 65 8.01 1.18 2.03
C PHE A 65 7.28 -0.08 1.57
N HIS A 66 7.29 -1.11 2.40
CA HIS A 66 6.44 -2.30 2.30
C HIS A 66 5.36 -2.18 3.36
N TYR A 67 4.11 -2.30 2.96
CA TYR A 67 2.94 -2.32 3.84
C TYR A 67 2.11 -3.57 3.53
N ASN A 68 2.00 -4.47 4.50
CA ASN A 68 1.48 -5.83 4.31
C ASN A 68 0.49 -6.25 5.40
N PRO A 69 -0.81 -6.00 5.21
CA PRO A 69 -1.87 -6.64 5.97
C PRO A 69 -1.86 -8.16 5.76
N ARG A 70 -1.65 -8.89 6.85
CA ARG A 70 -1.69 -10.36 6.95
C ARG A 70 -2.98 -10.75 7.68
N LEU A 71 -4.10 -10.82 6.94
CA LEU A 71 -5.45 -11.03 7.48
C LEU A 71 -5.52 -12.32 8.32
N GLU A 72 -4.96 -13.43 7.86
CA GLU A 72 -4.91 -14.70 8.61
C GLU A 72 -4.12 -14.62 9.93
N MET A 73 -3.23 -13.64 10.08
CA MET A 73 -2.39 -13.44 11.27
C MET A 73 -2.87 -12.28 12.15
N ASN A 74 -4.01 -11.67 11.80
CA ASN A 74 -4.57 -10.46 12.39
C ASN A 74 -3.52 -9.39 12.74
N ARG A 75 -2.64 -9.09 11.78
CA ARG A 75 -1.67 -8.00 11.88
C ARG A 75 -1.40 -7.30 10.54
N VAL A 76 -0.98 -6.06 10.60
CA VAL A 76 -0.28 -5.36 9.52
C VAL A 76 1.22 -5.37 9.83
N VAL A 77 2.04 -5.74 8.85
CA VAL A 77 3.49 -5.57 8.91
C VAL A 77 3.92 -4.46 7.98
N SER A 78 4.76 -3.55 8.48
CA SER A 78 5.50 -2.59 7.66
C SER A 78 7.01 -2.85 7.74
N ASN A 79 7.73 -2.66 6.63
CA ASN A 79 9.19 -2.87 6.57
C ASN A 79 9.80 -2.09 5.40
N THR A 80 11.13 -2.09 5.31
CA THR A 80 11.93 -1.59 4.18
C THR A 80 12.85 -2.72 3.70
N LYS A 81 13.03 -2.84 2.38
CA LYS A 81 14.01 -3.75 1.76
C LYS A 81 15.13 -2.93 1.13
N HIS A 82 16.37 -3.19 1.50
CA HIS A 82 17.55 -2.50 0.97
C HIS A 82 18.65 -3.51 0.63
N ASN A 83 19.20 -3.43 -0.59
CA ASN A 83 20.20 -4.35 -1.14
C ASN A 83 19.82 -5.83 -0.96
N GLY A 84 18.57 -6.17 -1.30
CA GLY A 84 18.02 -7.53 -1.16
C GLY A 84 17.55 -7.91 0.26
N GLY A 85 18.09 -7.31 1.32
CA GLY A 85 17.77 -7.62 2.71
C GLY A 85 16.56 -6.86 3.26
N TRP A 86 15.75 -7.51 4.09
CA TRP A 86 14.67 -6.88 4.86
C TRP A 86 15.20 -6.29 6.17
N GLY A 87 14.68 -5.13 6.56
CA GLY A 87 14.89 -4.54 7.88
C GLY A 87 14.07 -5.20 8.99
N ALA A 88 14.03 -4.55 10.15
CA ALA A 88 13.18 -4.97 11.26
C ALA A 88 11.68 -4.71 10.94
N GLU A 89 10.83 -5.72 11.16
CA GLU A 89 9.38 -5.58 10.99
C GLU A 89 8.78 -4.61 12.03
N GLN A 90 8.00 -3.64 11.57
CA GLN A 90 7.07 -2.88 12.40
C GLN A 90 5.70 -3.56 12.34
N ILE A 91 5.11 -3.90 13.49
CA ILE A 91 3.88 -4.70 13.55
C ILE A 91 2.76 -3.90 14.22
N SER A 92 1.64 -3.73 13.52
CA SER A 92 0.36 -3.33 14.12
C SER A 92 -0.53 -4.56 14.27
N ASN A 93 -1.18 -4.72 15.42
CA ASN A 93 -2.22 -5.74 15.64
C ASN A 93 -3.64 -5.20 15.38
N ASP A 94 -3.76 -3.92 15.01
CA ASP A 94 -4.99 -3.36 14.45
C ASP A 94 -5.04 -3.71 12.96
N VAL A 95 -6.10 -4.38 12.53
CA VAL A 95 -6.34 -4.80 11.14
C VAL A 95 -7.80 -4.52 10.79
N PRO A 96 -8.12 -3.37 10.19
CA PRO A 96 -9.49 -3.06 9.82
C PRO A 96 -9.96 -3.83 8.57
N PHE A 97 -9.07 -4.50 7.84
CA PHE A 97 -9.37 -5.19 6.58
C PHE A 97 -10.12 -6.52 6.78
N GLY A 98 -11.41 -6.53 6.45
CA GLY A 98 -12.21 -7.77 6.37
C GLY A 98 -12.11 -8.50 5.03
N HIS A 99 -12.66 -9.73 5.00
CA HIS A 99 -12.80 -10.56 3.79
C HIS A 99 -13.94 -10.07 2.89
N ASP A 100 -13.70 -10.01 1.57
CA ASP A 100 -14.60 -9.43 0.57
C ASP A 100 -15.14 -8.01 0.94
N LYS A 101 -14.34 -7.22 1.66
CA LYS A 101 -14.70 -5.84 2.07
C LYS A 101 -13.96 -4.78 1.24
N PRO A 102 -14.62 -3.68 0.87
CA PRO A 102 -13.95 -2.53 0.29
C PRO A 102 -13.20 -1.74 1.38
N PHE A 103 -12.08 -1.13 0.99
CA PHE A 103 -11.23 -0.32 1.84
C PHE A 103 -10.72 0.91 1.08
N LYS A 104 -10.37 1.96 1.83
CA LYS A 104 -9.47 3.02 1.39
C LYS A 104 -8.23 3.02 2.28
N LEU A 105 -7.06 3.01 1.67
CA LEU A 105 -5.77 3.16 2.33
C LEU A 105 -5.15 4.47 1.88
N LYS A 106 -4.94 5.41 2.79
CA LYS A 106 -4.34 6.71 2.51
C LYS A 106 -2.93 6.73 3.08
N ILE A 107 -1.94 7.01 2.24
CA ILE A 107 -0.53 7.09 2.61
C ILE A 107 -0.05 8.51 2.33
N LYS A 108 0.44 9.22 3.34
CA LYS A 108 1.11 10.52 3.20
C LYS A 108 2.61 10.35 3.42
N LEU A 109 3.40 10.85 2.48
CA LEU A 109 4.83 10.96 2.66
C LEU A 109 5.15 12.16 3.58
N THR A 110 6.11 11.97 4.46
CA THR A 110 6.66 13.00 5.35
C THR A 110 8.16 13.10 5.14
N SER A 111 8.83 14.04 5.80
CA SER A 111 10.31 14.08 5.83
C SER A 111 10.93 12.89 6.57
N ASN A 112 10.15 12.19 7.41
CA ASN A 112 10.64 11.21 8.37
C ASN A 112 10.10 9.78 8.14
N GLY A 113 9.40 9.54 7.02
CA GLY A 113 8.72 8.28 6.73
C GLY A 113 7.28 8.49 6.23
N TYR A 114 6.39 7.57 6.59
CA TYR A 114 5.04 7.47 6.03
C TYR A 114 3.97 7.52 7.14
N GLU A 115 2.96 8.35 6.95
CA GLU A 115 1.74 8.35 7.75
C GLU A 115 0.66 7.56 6.99
N VAL A 116 -0.02 6.63 7.67
CA VAL A 116 -1.03 5.74 7.07
C VAL A 116 -2.37 5.92 7.78
N TRP A 117 -3.46 6.00 7.01
CA TRP A 117 -4.82 5.91 7.53
C TRP A 117 -5.63 4.90 6.74
N GLU A 118 -6.43 4.15 7.47
CA GLU A 118 -7.21 3.03 6.97
C GLU A 118 -8.69 3.36 7.19
N GLN A 119 -9.50 3.31 6.13
CA GLN A 119 -10.93 3.50 6.19
C GLN A 119 -11.61 2.27 5.59
N VAL A 120 -12.49 1.64 6.36
CA VAL A 120 -13.21 0.43 5.96
C VAL A 120 -14.71 0.61 6.08
N PHE A 121 -15.43 -0.04 5.18
CA PHE A 121 -16.89 0.03 5.10
C PHE A 121 -17.47 -1.29 5.62
N HIS A 122 -18.42 -1.16 6.55
CA HIS A 122 -19.10 -2.28 7.20
C HIS A 122 -20.22 -2.81 6.32
#